data_AF-A0A8B2NKD4-F1
#
_entry.id   AF-A0A8B2NKD4-F1
#
_cell.length_a   1.000
_cell.length_b   1.000
_cell.length_c   1.000
_cell.angle_alpha   90.00
_cell.angle_beta   90.00
_cell.angle_gamma   90.00
#
_symmetry.space_group_name_H-M   'P 1'
#
loop_
_entity.id
_entity.type
_entity.pdbx_description
1 polymer ?
#
loop_
_entity_poly.entity_id
_entity_poly.type
_entity_poly.pdbx_seq_one_letter_code
_entity_poly.pdbx_strand_id
1 'polypeptide(L)'
;MKHSSRWLVIGSAVLAIGATTLPAPTAQAASAYDIDCKLILCLAGGFPAGCADAFEHMIDRITSVPPKSPIGLCLMSDGTPYDNYDVDYGWLSATSPEAFSCPEDKQLHHEVRNEDYRTEVRAFCYTSSISYGAGDDGTTVYFGKSAPERHTLRTHIVVEPGTDAAYSPGWQQWDTGVQYGGGVVNVITY
;
A
#
# COMPACT_ATOMS: atom_id res chain seq x y z
N MET A 1 3.43 7.12 -75.01
CA MET A 1 1.95 7.17 -75.16
C MET A 1 1.39 5.88 -74.59
N LYS A 2 0.85 5.90 -73.36
CA LYS A 2 0.35 4.70 -72.67
C LYS A 2 -1.12 4.95 -72.33
N HIS A 3 -2.02 4.31 -73.09
CA HIS A 3 -3.46 4.43 -72.91
C HIS A 3 -3.93 3.56 -71.73
N SER A 4 -4.74 4.22 -70.92
CA SER A 4 -5.61 3.76 -69.84
C SER A 4 -6.46 2.54 -70.19
N SER A 5 -6.74 1.67 -69.21
CA SER A 5 -8.13 1.30 -68.93
C SER A 5 -8.31 0.83 -67.50
N ARG A 6 -9.22 1.51 -66.79
CA ARG A 6 -9.65 1.31 -65.40
C ARG A 6 -10.77 0.28 -65.39
N TRP A 7 -10.71 -0.76 -64.56
CA TRP A 7 -11.90 -1.50 -64.16
C TRP A 7 -11.99 -1.63 -62.63
N LEU A 8 -13.23 -1.57 -62.18
CA LEU A 8 -13.76 -1.15 -60.88
C LEU A 8 -13.42 -2.05 -59.68
N VAL A 9 -13.44 -1.37 -58.52
CA VAL A 9 -13.42 -1.84 -57.13
C VAL A 9 -14.70 -2.57 -56.75
N ILE A 10 -14.58 -3.72 -56.09
CA ILE A 10 -15.49 -4.28 -55.06
C ILE A 10 -14.58 -5.21 -54.21
N GLY A 11 -14.30 -5.07 -52.90
CA GLY A 11 -15.13 -4.65 -51.78
C GLY A 11 -15.63 -5.88 -51.02
N SER A 12 -14.82 -6.51 -50.15
CA SER A 12 -15.31 -7.51 -49.19
C SER A 12 -14.47 -7.51 -47.90
N ALA A 13 -15.17 -7.25 -46.81
CA ALA A 13 -14.68 -7.15 -45.44
C ALA A 13 -14.29 -8.53 -44.89
N VAL A 14 -13.12 -8.62 -44.24
CA VAL A 14 -12.72 -9.78 -43.46
C VAL A 14 -13.08 -9.51 -41.99
N LEU A 15 -14.06 -10.26 -41.49
CA LEU A 15 -14.39 -10.38 -40.08
C LEU A 15 -13.29 -11.21 -39.39
N ALA A 16 -12.46 -10.57 -38.57
CA ALA A 16 -11.49 -11.28 -37.72
C ALA A 16 -12.18 -11.70 -36.42
N ILE A 17 -12.28 -13.01 -36.21
CA ILE A 17 -12.79 -13.63 -34.98
C ILE A 17 -11.76 -13.42 -33.87
N GLY A 18 -12.21 -12.83 -32.75
CA GLY A 18 -11.39 -12.48 -31.61
C GLY A 18 -10.77 -13.71 -30.94
N ALA A 19 -9.45 -13.82 -31.01
CA ALA A 19 -8.68 -14.57 -30.05
C ALA A 19 -8.70 -13.80 -28.73
N THR A 20 -9.30 -14.36 -27.69
CA THR A 20 -9.16 -13.87 -26.32
C THR A 20 -7.71 -14.04 -25.91
N THR A 21 -6.89 -13.03 -26.19
CA THR A 21 -5.60 -12.85 -25.55
C THR A 21 -5.87 -12.62 -24.07
N LEU A 22 -5.68 -13.66 -23.26
CA LEU A 22 -5.28 -13.45 -21.88
C LEU A 22 -4.16 -12.40 -21.92
N PRO A 23 -4.20 -11.32 -21.12
CA PRO A 23 -3.08 -10.42 -21.03
C PRO A 23 -1.90 -11.25 -20.53
N ALA A 24 -1.05 -11.69 -21.46
CA ALA A 24 0.32 -12.04 -21.15
C ALA A 24 0.85 -10.84 -20.37
N PRO A 25 1.50 -11.03 -19.21
CA PRO A 25 2.14 -9.93 -18.53
C PRO A 25 3.01 -9.26 -19.59
N THR A 26 2.65 -8.02 -19.92
CA THR A 26 3.36 -7.24 -20.91
C THR A 26 4.81 -7.25 -20.47
N ALA A 27 5.66 -7.92 -21.24
CA ALA A 27 7.12 -7.93 -21.08
C ALA A 27 7.75 -6.54 -21.32
N GLN A 28 6.95 -5.48 -21.14
CA GLN A 28 7.31 -4.08 -21.20
C GLN A 28 7.79 -3.55 -19.83
N ALA A 29 7.58 -4.29 -18.74
CA ALA A 29 8.12 -3.94 -17.41
C ALA A 29 9.46 -4.65 -17.10
N ALA A 30 10.08 -5.31 -18.08
CA ALA A 30 11.37 -5.95 -17.92
C ALA A 30 12.56 -5.07 -18.35
N SER A 31 12.32 -3.91 -18.99
CA SER A 31 13.41 -3.08 -19.55
C SER A 31 14.15 -2.23 -18.50
N ALA A 32 13.78 -2.31 -17.23
CA ALA A 32 14.41 -1.58 -16.13
C ALA A 32 15.03 -2.49 -15.05
N TYR A 33 15.07 -3.81 -15.27
CA TYR A 33 15.81 -4.72 -14.40
C TYR A 33 17.19 -4.97 -15.01
N ASP A 34 18.25 -4.78 -14.22
CA ASP A 34 19.62 -5.16 -14.62
C ASP A 34 19.64 -6.60 -15.14
N ILE A 35 20.50 -6.88 -16.12
CA ILE A 35 20.59 -8.20 -16.77
C ILE A 35 20.87 -9.35 -15.77
N ASP A 36 21.58 -9.06 -14.67
CA ASP A 36 21.81 -10.00 -13.58
C ASP A 36 20.52 -10.33 -12.80
N CYS A 37 19.56 -9.40 -12.73
CA CYS A 37 18.26 -9.63 -12.12
C CYS A 37 17.29 -10.38 -12.98
N LYS A 38 17.32 -10.08 -14.27
CA LYS A 38 16.65 -10.92 -15.23
C LYS A 38 17.21 -12.34 -15.19
N LEU A 39 18.53 -12.51 -15.10
CA LEU A 39 19.18 -13.81 -14.97
C LEU A 39 18.69 -14.58 -13.73
N ILE A 40 18.71 -13.98 -12.54
CA ILE A 40 18.27 -14.65 -11.31
C ILE A 40 16.80 -15.10 -11.41
N LEU A 41 15.91 -14.25 -11.92
CA LEU A 41 14.49 -14.57 -12.06
C LEU A 41 14.24 -15.64 -13.14
N CYS A 42 14.87 -15.50 -14.30
CA CYS A 42 14.74 -16.45 -15.41
C CYS A 42 15.36 -17.81 -15.11
N LEU A 43 16.45 -17.85 -14.34
CA LEU A 43 17.09 -19.09 -13.90
C LEU A 43 16.14 -19.93 -13.03
N ALA A 44 15.42 -19.28 -12.10
CA ALA A 44 14.41 -19.96 -11.27
C ALA A 44 13.25 -20.52 -12.10
N GLY A 45 12.89 -19.86 -13.21
CA GLY A 45 11.83 -20.27 -14.13
C GLY A 45 12.26 -21.19 -15.28
N GLY A 46 13.54 -21.54 -15.39
CA GLY A 46 14.05 -22.38 -16.48
C GLY A 46 14.09 -21.72 -17.85
N PHE A 47 14.31 -20.40 -17.91
CA PHE A 47 14.41 -19.59 -19.14
C PHE A 47 13.17 -19.68 -20.07
N PRO A 48 11.99 -19.22 -19.61
CA PRO A 48 10.80 -19.13 -20.45
C PRO A 48 10.94 -18.10 -21.60
N ALA A 49 9.94 -18.02 -22.47
CA ALA A 49 9.91 -17.03 -23.56
C ALA A 49 10.13 -15.60 -23.03
N GLY A 50 11.12 -14.89 -23.60
CA GLY A 50 11.54 -13.55 -23.16
C GLY A 50 12.80 -13.52 -22.29
N CYS A 51 13.38 -14.68 -21.93
CA CYS A 51 14.62 -14.81 -21.14
C CYS A 51 15.87 -15.21 -21.95
N ALA A 52 15.83 -15.06 -23.29
CA ALA A 52 16.93 -15.50 -24.15
C ALA A 52 18.23 -14.73 -23.89
N ASP A 53 18.14 -13.41 -23.68
CA ASP A 53 19.25 -12.53 -23.31
C ASP A 53 19.85 -12.90 -21.94
N ALA A 54 19.01 -13.25 -20.97
CA ALA A 54 19.47 -13.73 -19.67
C ALA A 54 20.21 -15.07 -19.77
N PHE A 55 19.76 -15.97 -20.65
CA PHE A 55 20.46 -17.22 -20.92
C PHE A 55 21.81 -16.97 -21.61
N GLU A 56 21.85 -16.13 -22.63
CA GLU A 56 23.10 -15.74 -23.29
C GLU A 56 24.09 -15.09 -22.32
N HIS A 57 23.60 -14.21 -21.45
CA HIS A 57 24.40 -13.61 -20.37
C HIS A 57 24.96 -14.66 -19.41
N MET A 58 24.15 -15.63 -18.98
CA MET A 58 24.63 -16.75 -18.15
C MET A 58 25.77 -17.52 -18.83
N ILE A 59 25.58 -17.87 -20.11
CA ILE A 59 26.55 -18.66 -20.87
C ILE A 59 27.84 -17.88 -21.03
N ASP A 60 27.78 -16.61 -21.47
CA ASP A 60 28.94 -15.72 -21.59
C ASP A 60 29.78 -15.66 -20.31
N ARG A 61 29.10 -15.56 -19.15
CA ARG A 61 29.75 -15.52 -17.83
C ARG A 61 30.50 -16.82 -17.50
N ILE A 62 29.92 -17.97 -17.82
CA ILE A 62 30.49 -19.30 -17.57
C ILE A 62 31.61 -19.64 -18.57
N THR A 63 31.48 -19.21 -19.82
CA THR A 63 32.43 -19.53 -20.91
C THR A 63 33.61 -18.57 -20.99
N SER A 64 33.54 -17.41 -20.35
CA SER A 64 34.66 -16.48 -20.25
C SER A 64 35.86 -17.12 -19.53
N VAL A 65 37.08 -16.78 -19.94
CA VAL A 65 38.33 -17.23 -19.28
C VAL A 65 39.14 -16.01 -18.82
N PRO A 66 39.24 -15.75 -17.50
CA PRO A 66 38.60 -16.49 -16.41
C PRO A 66 37.07 -16.28 -16.38
N PRO A 67 36.30 -17.22 -15.78
CA PRO A 67 34.86 -17.04 -15.62
C PRO A 67 34.53 -15.74 -14.86
N LYS A 68 33.46 -15.06 -15.27
CA LYS A 68 33.08 -13.77 -14.69
C LYS A 68 32.42 -13.97 -13.32
N SER A 69 33.12 -13.58 -12.26
CA SER A 69 32.69 -13.60 -10.84
C SER A 69 31.65 -12.52 -10.49
N PRO A 70 30.98 -12.60 -9.33
CA PRO A 70 29.66 -13.20 -9.06
C PRO A 70 28.48 -12.49 -9.77
N ILE A 71 27.34 -13.17 -9.90
CA ILE A 71 26.10 -12.55 -10.40
C ILE A 71 25.75 -11.38 -9.46
N GLY A 72 25.45 -10.21 -10.01
CA GLY A 72 25.03 -9.05 -9.24
C GLY A 72 23.83 -9.35 -8.33
N LEU A 73 23.71 -8.59 -7.24
CA LEU A 73 22.54 -8.69 -6.36
C LEU A 73 21.32 -8.09 -7.02
N CYS A 74 20.17 -8.69 -6.71
CA CYS A 74 18.88 -8.17 -7.15
C CYS A 74 18.13 -7.62 -5.98
N LEU A 75 18.39 -6.34 -5.77
CA LEU A 75 17.62 -5.54 -4.87
C LEU A 75 16.27 -5.27 -5.55
N MET A 76 15.19 -5.52 -4.83
CA MET A 76 13.86 -5.02 -5.21
C MET A 76 13.75 -3.50 -5.01
N SER A 77 14.76 -2.90 -4.38
CA SER A 77 14.98 -1.45 -4.32
C SER A 77 15.67 -1.03 -5.61
N ASP A 78 15.19 0.05 -6.21
CA ASP A 78 15.79 0.76 -7.34
C ASP A 78 17.10 1.48 -6.98
N GLY A 79 17.67 1.20 -5.80
CA GLY A 79 18.90 1.83 -5.31
C GLY A 79 18.71 3.28 -4.87
N THR A 80 17.48 3.81 -4.93
CA THR A 80 17.20 5.13 -4.36
C THR A 80 17.29 5.04 -2.84
N PRO A 81 18.02 5.95 -2.18
CA PRO A 81 17.96 6.05 -0.73
C PRO A 81 16.52 6.37 -0.34
N TYR A 82 15.98 5.68 0.66
CA TYR A 82 14.70 6.06 1.24
C TYR A 82 14.82 7.49 1.81
N ASP A 83 13.88 8.35 1.44
CA ASP A 83 13.72 9.61 2.13
C ASP A 83 13.22 9.32 3.55
N ASN A 84 14.07 9.61 4.53
CA ASN A 84 13.69 9.53 5.94
C ASN A 84 12.95 10.83 6.28
N TYR A 85 11.69 10.71 6.66
CA TYR A 85 10.92 11.82 7.17
C TYR A 85 10.89 11.75 8.69
N ASP A 86 11.30 12.85 9.34
CA ASP A 86 11.03 13.04 10.75
C ASP A 86 9.56 13.45 10.88
N VAL A 87 8.74 12.55 11.40
CA VAL A 87 7.30 12.74 11.57
C VAL A 87 7.00 12.91 13.04
N ASP A 88 6.27 13.97 13.37
CA ASP A 88 5.74 14.15 14.71
C ASP A 88 4.82 12.97 15.05
N TYR A 89 5.20 12.20 16.06
CA TYR A 89 4.40 11.12 16.60
C TYR A 89 4.18 11.29 18.10
N GLY A 90 3.05 10.79 18.57
CA GLY A 90 2.68 10.82 19.98
C GLY A 90 1.97 9.54 20.39
N TRP A 91 2.19 9.12 21.63
CA TRP A 91 1.47 8.01 22.23
C TRP A 91 0.13 8.49 22.78
N LEU A 92 -0.93 7.78 22.42
CA LEU A 92 -2.28 8.06 22.87
C LEU A 92 -2.54 7.34 24.20
N SER A 93 -2.83 8.10 25.24
CA SER A 93 -3.22 7.55 26.54
C SER A 93 -4.51 6.76 26.40
N ALA A 94 -4.64 5.63 27.10
CA ALA A 94 -5.89 4.87 27.18
C ALA A 94 -7.07 5.70 27.74
N THR A 95 -6.79 6.79 28.44
CA THR A 95 -7.77 7.72 29.01
C THR A 95 -8.08 8.91 28.10
N SER A 96 -7.41 9.04 26.95
CA SER A 96 -7.69 10.12 26.01
C SER A 96 -8.81 9.72 25.05
N PRO A 97 -9.78 10.60 24.76
CA PRO A 97 -10.77 10.36 23.72
C PRO A 97 -10.12 10.18 22.33
N GLU A 98 -8.94 10.77 22.10
CA GLU A 98 -8.21 10.67 20.83
C GLU A 98 -7.68 9.26 20.55
N ALA A 99 -7.58 8.41 21.58
CA ALA A 99 -7.20 7.01 21.46
C ALA A 99 -8.30 6.13 20.86
N PHE A 100 -9.46 6.69 20.53
CA PHE A 100 -10.62 5.97 20.04
C PHE A 100 -11.16 6.60 18.77
N SER A 101 -11.47 5.77 17.78
CA SER A 101 -12.16 6.19 16.56
C SER A 101 -13.43 5.39 16.34
N CYS A 102 -14.39 6.03 15.69
CA CYS A 102 -15.66 5.44 15.31
C CYS A 102 -15.79 5.40 13.78
N PRO A 103 -16.60 4.49 13.24
CA PRO A 103 -17.04 4.56 11.85
C PRO A 103 -17.65 5.93 11.54
N GLU A 104 -17.60 6.36 10.27
CA GLU A 104 -18.03 7.70 9.85
C GLU A 104 -19.49 8.05 10.21
N ASP A 105 -20.36 7.05 10.34
CA ASP A 105 -21.78 7.21 10.68
C ASP A 105 -22.07 7.25 12.19
N LYS A 106 -21.04 7.23 13.04
CA LYS A 106 -21.19 7.11 14.49
C LYS A 106 -20.42 8.17 15.26
N GLN A 107 -20.99 8.53 16.40
CA GLN A 107 -20.41 9.43 17.38
C GLN A 107 -19.72 8.63 18.49
N LEU A 108 -18.63 9.19 19.02
CA LEU A 108 -17.92 8.62 20.16
C LEU A 108 -18.56 9.09 21.47
N HIS A 109 -18.91 8.15 22.34
CA HIS A 109 -19.08 8.40 23.76
C HIS A 109 -17.77 8.01 24.45
N HIS A 110 -17.22 8.91 25.27
CA HIS A 110 -16.02 8.68 26.04
C HIS A 110 -16.17 9.31 27.42
N GLU A 111 -16.03 8.48 28.46
CA GLU A 111 -16.11 8.89 29.85
C GLU A 111 -14.95 8.27 30.62
N VAL A 112 -14.29 9.08 31.45
CA VAL A 112 -13.23 8.63 32.35
C VAL A 112 -13.73 8.79 33.77
N ARG A 113 -13.89 7.66 34.46
CA ARG A 113 -14.28 7.63 35.87
C ARG A 113 -13.08 7.28 36.72
N ASN A 114 -12.83 8.09 37.75
CA ASN A 114 -11.78 7.83 38.73
C ASN A 114 -12.44 7.50 40.07
N GLU A 115 -12.30 6.25 40.50
CA GLU A 115 -12.81 5.76 41.79
C GLU A 115 -11.69 5.05 42.54
N ASP A 116 -11.41 5.45 43.78
CA ASP A 116 -10.54 4.75 44.74
C ASP A 116 -9.31 4.08 44.10
N TYR A 117 -8.48 4.89 43.42
CA TYR A 117 -7.24 4.47 42.74
C TYR A 117 -7.38 3.64 41.47
N ARG A 118 -8.59 3.52 40.91
CA ARG A 118 -8.86 2.91 39.61
C ARG A 118 -9.40 3.93 38.64
N THR A 119 -8.78 3.99 37.46
CA THR A 119 -9.30 4.75 36.32
C THR A 119 -10.04 3.77 35.42
N GLU A 120 -11.34 3.96 35.29
CA GLU A 120 -12.19 3.23 34.35
C GLU A 120 -12.49 4.13 33.15
N VAL A 121 -12.24 3.60 31.95
CA VAL A 121 -12.54 4.31 30.70
C VAL A 121 -13.69 3.61 30.02
N ARG A 122 -14.79 4.34 29.83
CA ARG A 122 -15.97 3.87 29.11
C ARG A 122 -16.02 4.55 27.75
N ALA A 123 -15.63 3.81 26.72
CA ALA A 123 -15.66 4.28 25.33
C ALA A 123 -16.56 3.38 24.47
N PHE A 124 -17.49 3.97 23.72
CA PHE A 124 -18.28 3.26 22.70
C PHE A 124 -18.79 4.19 21.61
N CYS A 125 -19.02 3.64 20.42
CA CYS A 125 -19.61 4.36 19.30
C CYS A 125 -21.14 4.20 19.32
N TYR A 126 -21.88 5.23 18.93
CA TYR A 126 -23.34 5.20 18.85
C TYR A 126 -23.84 6.01 17.66
N THR A 127 -25.04 5.70 17.18
CA THR A 127 -25.66 6.38 16.02
C THR A 127 -26.56 7.53 16.44
N SER A 128 -27.29 7.35 17.54
CA SER A 128 -28.18 8.35 18.13
C SER A 128 -28.31 8.12 19.62
N SER A 129 -28.70 9.16 20.35
CA SER A 129 -28.97 9.10 21.78
C SER A 129 -30.25 9.86 22.10
N ILE A 130 -30.93 9.45 23.17
CA ILE A 130 -32.06 10.18 23.73
C ILE A 130 -31.85 10.29 25.23
N SER A 131 -31.95 11.51 25.75
CA SER A 131 -31.87 11.81 27.17
C SER A 131 -33.26 12.10 27.72
N TYR A 132 -33.60 11.49 28.85
CA TYR A 132 -34.87 11.70 29.56
C TYR A 132 -34.59 12.07 31.02
N GLY A 133 -35.36 13.02 31.56
CA GLY A 133 -35.16 13.57 32.91
C GLY A 133 -34.79 15.05 32.88
N ALA A 134 -34.90 15.73 34.03
CA ALA A 134 -34.59 17.14 34.19
C ALA A 134 -33.63 17.33 35.38
N GLY A 135 -32.58 18.14 35.21
CA GLY A 135 -31.53 18.32 36.22
C GLY A 135 -30.46 17.22 36.18
N ASP A 136 -29.84 16.94 37.33
CA ASP A 136 -28.72 16.00 37.45
C ASP A 136 -29.14 14.51 37.34
N ASP A 137 -30.44 14.21 37.41
CA ASP A 137 -30.99 12.85 37.32
C ASP A 137 -31.30 12.40 35.87
N GLY A 138 -30.80 13.14 34.88
CA GLY A 138 -30.99 12.83 33.47
C GLY A 138 -30.37 11.48 33.08
N THR A 139 -31.16 10.59 32.48
CA THR A 139 -30.68 9.31 31.95
C THR A 139 -30.56 9.38 30.43
N THR A 140 -29.38 9.06 29.89
CA THR A 140 -29.14 8.99 28.44
C THR A 140 -29.12 7.55 27.94
N VAL A 141 -30.01 7.24 27.00
CA VAL A 141 -30.06 5.98 26.27
C VAL A 141 -29.37 6.17 24.93
N TYR A 142 -28.45 5.25 24.59
CA TYR A 142 -27.69 5.30 23.34
C TYR A 142 -28.08 4.13 22.44
N PHE A 143 -28.29 4.40 21.16
CA PHE A 143 -28.74 3.45 20.15
C PHE A 143 -27.64 3.13 19.12
N GLY A 144 -27.69 1.93 18.55
CA GLY A 144 -26.72 1.48 17.55
C GLY A 144 -25.30 1.35 18.09
N LYS A 145 -25.15 0.92 19.36
CA LYS A 145 -23.86 0.80 20.03
C LYS A 145 -22.92 -0.16 19.28
N SER A 146 -21.66 0.21 19.15
CA SER A 146 -20.58 -0.68 18.72
C SER A 146 -19.29 -0.37 19.46
N ALA A 147 -18.37 -1.34 19.47
CA ALA A 147 -17.03 -1.12 20.00
C ALA A 147 -16.30 -0.05 19.15
N PRO A 148 -15.55 0.86 19.77
CA PRO A 148 -14.66 1.75 19.06
C PRO A 148 -13.39 1.01 18.66
N GLU A 149 -12.71 1.53 17.64
CA GLU A 149 -11.35 1.10 17.34
C GLU A 149 -10.36 1.87 18.22
N ARG A 150 -9.42 1.15 18.85
CA ARG A 150 -8.43 1.73 19.75
C ARG A 150 -7.09 1.95 19.05
N HIS A 151 -6.62 3.18 19.12
CA HIS A 151 -5.34 3.64 18.61
C HIS A 151 -4.35 3.86 19.75
N THR A 152 -3.10 3.48 19.52
CA THR A 152 -2.01 3.68 20.48
C THR A 152 -1.06 4.78 20.02
N LEU A 153 -0.97 5.01 18.72
CA LEU A 153 -0.06 5.97 18.11
C LEU A 153 -0.85 6.96 17.25
N ARG A 154 -0.53 8.25 17.39
CA ARG A 154 -0.91 9.30 16.45
C ARG A 154 0.34 9.78 15.72
N THR A 155 0.21 10.00 14.43
CA THR A 155 1.21 10.67 13.58
C THR A 155 0.56 11.84 12.85
N HIS A 156 1.31 12.91 12.61
CA HIS A 156 0.88 14.01 11.76
C HIS A 156 1.76 14.04 10.52
N ILE A 157 1.15 13.76 9.36
CA ILE A 157 1.84 13.79 8.07
C ILE A 157 1.22 14.92 7.26
N VAL A 158 1.99 15.96 6.99
CA VAL A 158 1.55 17.03 6.08
C VAL A 158 1.86 16.59 4.66
N VAL A 159 0.82 16.27 3.89
CA VAL A 159 0.96 15.99 2.45
C VAL A 159 0.74 17.28 1.68
N GLU A 160 1.78 17.84 1.07
CA GLU A 160 1.64 18.96 0.13
C GLU A 160 1.24 18.42 -1.26
N PRO A 161 0.04 18.72 -1.78
CA PRO A 161 -0.35 18.26 -3.11
C PRO A 161 0.42 19.04 -4.19
N GLY A 162 1.11 18.32 -5.07
CA GLY A 162 1.66 18.86 -6.33
C GLY A 162 3.12 19.33 -6.31
N THR A 163 3.91 18.97 -5.28
CA THR A 163 5.36 19.14 -5.26
C THR A 163 6.09 17.80 -5.37
N ASP A 164 7.40 17.80 -5.60
CA ASP A 164 8.25 16.58 -5.60
C ASP A 164 8.26 15.84 -4.25
N ALA A 165 7.66 16.42 -3.20
CA ALA A 165 7.40 15.82 -1.90
C ALA A 165 5.98 15.22 -1.77
N ALA A 166 5.27 15.06 -2.89
CA ALA A 166 3.94 14.44 -2.90
C ALA A 166 4.02 13.00 -2.35
N TYR A 167 3.15 12.71 -1.38
CA TYR A 167 3.01 11.39 -0.77
C TYR A 167 2.87 10.29 -1.84
N SER A 168 3.85 9.38 -1.90
CA SER A 168 3.78 8.19 -2.73
C SER A 168 3.26 7.01 -1.89
N PRO A 169 2.15 6.35 -2.28
CA PRO A 169 1.68 5.18 -1.57
C PRO A 169 2.74 4.07 -1.69
N GLY A 170 3.32 3.68 -0.56
CA GLY A 170 4.35 2.65 -0.43
C GLY A 170 4.33 1.99 0.95
N TRP A 171 5.18 0.97 1.15
CA TRP A 171 5.37 0.36 2.46
C TRP A 171 6.14 1.32 3.37
N GLN A 172 5.55 1.67 4.51
CA GLN A 172 6.15 2.58 5.49
C GLN A 172 6.71 1.79 6.66
N GLN A 173 7.98 2.01 6.98
CA GLN A 173 8.62 1.47 8.17
C GLN A 173 8.65 2.56 9.25
N TRP A 174 8.10 2.24 10.42
CA TRP A 174 8.07 3.14 11.56
C TRP A 174 9.14 2.71 12.57
N ASP A 175 10.16 3.53 12.76
CA ASP A 175 11.11 3.37 13.87
C ASP A 175 10.71 4.32 15.00
N THR A 176 10.03 3.77 16.02
CA THR A 176 9.56 4.54 17.17
C THR A 176 10.62 4.68 18.27
N GLY A 177 11.83 4.13 18.09
CA GLY A 177 12.93 4.21 19.06
C GLY A 177 12.69 3.49 20.40
N VAL A 178 11.51 2.88 20.60
CA VAL A 178 11.13 2.18 21.85
C VAL A 178 10.68 0.75 21.56
N GLN A 179 11.49 -0.21 22.01
CA GLN A 179 11.11 -1.63 22.12
C GLN A 179 10.14 -1.83 23.30
N TYR A 180 8.93 -1.27 23.26
CA TYR A 180 7.88 -1.61 24.23
C TYR A 180 6.88 -2.58 23.64
N GLY A 181 7.21 -3.88 23.78
CA GLY A 181 6.29 -5.00 23.63
C GLY A 181 5.84 -5.26 22.20
N GLY A 182 5.85 -6.52 21.79
CA GLY A 182 5.35 -6.99 20.49
C GLY A 182 3.83 -6.88 20.34
N GLY A 183 3.27 -5.68 20.53
CA GLY A 183 1.89 -5.34 20.25
C GLY A 183 1.71 -4.86 18.82
N VAL A 184 0.53 -5.07 18.27
CA VAL A 184 0.14 -4.43 17.01
C VAL A 184 0.00 -2.93 17.25
N VAL A 185 0.76 -2.12 16.51
CA VAL A 185 0.64 -0.66 16.53
C VAL A 185 -0.50 -0.30 15.58
N ASN A 186 -1.61 0.20 16.14
CA ASN A 186 -2.68 0.79 15.35
C ASN A 186 -2.42 2.29 15.24
N VAL A 187 -2.22 2.74 14.01
CA VAL A 187 -1.87 4.13 13.66
C VAL A 187 -3.09 4.80 13.06
N ILE A 188 -3.36 6.02 13.49
CA ILE A 188 -4.32 6.91 12.84
C ILE A 188 -3.57 8.00 12.07
N THR A 189 -3.88 8.11 10.77
CA THR A 189 -3.38 9.14 9.85
C THR A 189 -4.52 10.10 9.54
N TYR A 190 -4.27 11.40 9.60
CA TYR A 190 -5.22 12.46 9.22
C TYR A 190 -4.66 13.29 8.08
#